data_AF-A0A7F8Q1U9-F1
#
_entry.id   AF-A0A7F8Q1U9-F1
#
_cell.length_a   1.000
_cell.length_b   1.000
_cell.length_c   1.000
_cell.angle_alpha   90.00
_cell.angle_beta   90.00
_cell.angle_gamma   90.00
#
_symmetry.space_group_name_H-M   'P 1'
#
loop_
_entity.id
_entity.type
_entity.pdbx_description
1 polymer ?
#
loop_
_entity_poly.entity_id
_entity_poly.type
_entity_poly.pdbx_seq_one_letter_code
_entity_poly.pdbx_strand_id
1 'polypeptide(L)'
;MAAAQEADGAGSAVVAAGGGGSGQVTSNGSIGRDPPAETQPQNPPPQPAPNAWQVIKGVLFRIFIIWVISSWFRRGPAPQDQAGPGGAPRVASRNLFPKDTLMNLHVYISEHEHFTDFNATSALFWEQHDLVYGDWTSGENSDGCYEHFAELDIPQSVQQNGSIYIHVYFTKSGFHPDPRQKALYRRLATVHMSRMINKYKRRRFQKTKNLLTGETEADPEMIKRAEDYGPVEVISHWHPNITINIVDDHTPWVKGSVPPPLDQYVKFDAVSGDYYPIIYFNDYWNLQKDYYPINESLASLPLRVSFCPLSLWRWQLYAAQSTKSPWNFLGDELYEQSDEEQDSVKVALLETNPYLLALTIIVSIVHSVFEFLAFKNDIQFWNSRQSLEGLSVRSVFFGVFQSFVVLLYILDNETNFVVQVSVFIGVLIDLWKITKVMDVRVRTKGIFAPGEFLGHTWGRGTGNKDISVVFSRASWEGRADFSQADVHRQIAIVFKTPPYEDLEIVEPVTVNVFLQRLTDGVCSEPLPFTYLPRDHGNHGNPG
;
A
#
# COMPACT_ATOMS: atom_id res chain seq x y z
N MET A 1 8.61 18.26 56.81
CA MET A 1 8.19 17.57 58.04
C MET A 1 7.13 16.54 57.65
N ALA A 2 7.23 15.32 58.19
CA ALA A 2 6.18 14.30 58.45
C ALA A 2 4.98 14.16 57.46
N ALA A 3 4.80 13.04 56.75
CA ALA A 3 4.29 11.72 57.23
C ALA A 3 2.80 11.75 57.62
N ALA A 4 1.94 10.73 57.47
CA ALA A 4 1.83 9.45 56.73
C ALA A 4 0.53 8.76 57.27
N GLN A 5 0.07 7.64 56.68
CA GLN A 5 -0.93 6.67 57.21
C GLN A 5 -2.43 7.07 57.17
N GLU A 6 -3.37 6.26 56.63
CA GLU A 6 -4.03 5.01 57.13
C GLU A 6 -4.96 5.25 58.35
N ALA A 7 -6.09 4.57 58.57
CA ALA A 7 -7.01 3.73 57.76
C ALA A 7 -8.29 3.41 58.60
N ASP A 8 -9.24 2.69 57.99
CA ASP A 8 -10.22 1.76 58.62
C ASP A 8 -11.54 2.29 59.26
N GLY A 9 -12.57 1.42 59.29
CA GLY A 9 -13.90 1.68 59.87
C GLY A 9 -15.08 0.87 59.28
N ALA A 10 -15.31 -0.37 59.75
CA ALA A 10 -16.34 -1.29 59.25
C ALA A 10 -17.77 -1.10 59.83
N GLY A 11 -18.81 -1.75 59.25
CA GLY A 11 -20.20 -1.56 59.71
C GLY A 11 -21.35 -2.48 59.23
N SER A 12 -21.25 -3.80 59.41
CA SER A 12 -22.38 -4.74 59.60
C SER A 12 -23.27 -5.24 58.42
N ALA A 13 -23.82 -6.45 58.59
CA ALA A 13 -24.65 -7.20 57.64
C ALA A 13 -25.87 -7.85 58.33
N VAL A 14 -26.91 -8.24 57.58
CA VAL A 14 -28.05 -9.08 58.03
C VAL A 14 -28.45 -10.07 56.92
N VAL A 15 -28.94 -11.27 57.28
CA VAL A 15 -28.98 -12.49 56.44
C VAL A 15 -30.30 -13.28 56.58
N ALA A 16 -30.80 -13.87 55.46
CA ALA A 16 -31.85 -14.93 55.33
C ALA A 16 -33.28 -14.61 55.85
N ALA A 17 -34.39 -15.31 55.55
CA ALA A 17 -34.75 -16.54 54.79
C ALA A 17 -36.20 -16.38 54.22
N GLY A 18 -36.90 -17.30 53.51
CA GLY A 18 -36.59 -18.62 52.91
C GLY A 18 -37.78 -19.62 52.96
N GLY A 19 -38.33 -20.03 51.80
CA GLY A 19 -39.43 -21.03 51.65
C GLY A 19 -40.63 -20.52 50.80
N GLY A 20 -41.45 -21.33 50.10
CA GLY A 20 -41.46 -22.78 49.88
C GLY A 20 -42.88 -23.40 50.02
N GLY A 21 -43.56 -23.78 48.93
CA GLY A 21 -44.87 -24.46 48.99
C GLY A 21 -45.58 -24.63 47.62
N SER A 22 -46.36 -25.71 47.45
CA SER A 22 -46.88 -26.20 46.15
C SER A 22 -48.29 -26.82 46.26
N GLY A 23 -49.14 -26.73 45.22
CA GLY A 23 -50.26 -27.69 45.06
C GLY A 23 -51.44 -27.38 44.10
N GLN A 24 -51.66 -28.32 43.17
CA GLN A 24 -52.96 -28.88 42.71
C GLN A 24 -53.67 -28.34 41.42
N VAL A 25 -54.52 -29.21 40.85
CA VAL A 25 -54.82 -29.41 39.41
C VAL A 25 -56.29 -29.82 39.18
N THR A 26 -56.92 -29.41 38.05
CA THR A 26 -58.07 -30.13 37.41
C THR A 26 -58.17 -29.89 35.87
N SER A 27 -58.04 -30.97 35.07
CA SER A 27 -58.85 -31.46 33.90
C SER A 27 -59.78 -30.50 33.11
N ASN A 28 -59.94 -30.54 31.76
CA ASN A 28 -59.96 -31.68 30.79
C ASN A 28 -59.57 -31.27 29.34
N GLY A 29 -59.29 -32.26 28.46
CA GLY A 29 -58.81 -32.15 27.04
C GLY A 29 -59.78 -31.61 25.96
N SER A 30 -59.54 -31.76 24.64
CA SER A 30 -58.61 -32.66 23.92
C SER A 30 -58.27 -32.26 22.45
N ILE A 31 -57.03 -32.54 22.01
CA ILE A 31 -56.54 -32.88 20.63
C ILE A 31 -56.83 -31.90 19.46
N GLY A 32 -55.76 -31.32 18.89
CA GLY A 32 -55.69 -30.73 17.53
C GLY A 32 -54.28 -30.21 17.21
N ARG A 33 -53.75 -30.48 16.00
CA ARG A 33 -52.38 -30.10 15.59
C ARG A 33 -52.27 -28.61 15.20
N ASP A 34 -51.19 -27.95 15.62
CA ASP A 34 -50.11 -27.43 14.75
C ASP A 34 -49.07 -26.65 15.60
N PRO A 35 -47.74 -26.82 15.37
CA PRO A 35 -46.73 -26.03 16.07
C PRO A 35 -46.46 -24.68 15.36
N PRO A 36 -46.56 -23.53 16.04
CA PRO A 36 -46.06 -22.26 15.51
C PRO A 36 -44.53 -22.23 15.56
N ALA A 37 -43.91 -21.63 14.54
CA ALA A 37 -42.46 -21.52 14.45
C ALA A 37 -41.88 -20.58 15.52
N GLU A 38 -40.75 -20.96 16.12
CA GLU A 38 -39.97 -20.10 17.02
C GLU A 38 -39.32 -18.94 16.24
N THR A 39 -39.45 -17.74 16.77
CA THR A 39 -38.77 -16.54 16.29
C THR A 39 -37.31 -16.52 16.74
N GLN A 40 -36.38 -16.76 15.81
CA GLN A 40 -34.97 -16.40 16.03
C GLN A 40 -34.80 -14.87 15.94
N PRO A 41 -33.98 -14.26 16.81
CA PRO A 41 -33.69 -12.83 16.73
C PRO A 41 -32.90 -12.53 15.45
N GLN A 42 -33.34 -11.52 14.69
CA GLN A 42 -32.62 -11.04 13.51
C GLN A 42 -31.28 -10.44 13.92
N ASN A 43 -30.18 -10.97 13.35
CA ASN A 43 -28.92 -10.24 13.31
C ASN A 43 -29.11 -8.93 12.52
N PRO A 44 -28.45 -7.83 12.89
CA PRO A 44 -28.38 -6.65 12.04
C PRO A 44 -27.74 -7.00 10.68
N PRO A 45 -28.11 -6.30 9.59
CA PRO A 45 -27.58 -6.60 8.26
C PRO A 45 -26.05 -6.47 8.23
N PRO A 46 -25.35 -7.30 7.43
CA PRO A 46 -23.91 -7.19 7.29
C PRO A 46 -23.56 -5.80 6.74
N GLN A 47 -22.65 -5.10 7.42
CA GLN A 47 -22.02 -3.92 6.85
C GLN A 47 -21.31 -4.33 5.55
N PRO A 48 -21.42 -3.56 4.46
CA PRO A 48 -20.71 -3.88 3.22
C PRO A 48 -19.21 -3.92 3.50
N ALA A 49 -18.54 -4.98 3.05
CA ALA A 49 -17.12 -5.15 3.24
C ALA A 49 -16.35 -3.98 2.62
N PRO A 50 -15.27 -3.47 3.25
CA PRO A 50 -14.49 -2.39 2.68
C PRO A 50 -13.80 -2.89 1.40
N ASN A 51 -14.23 -2.34 0.25
CA ASN A 51 -13.72 -2.66 -1.09
C ASN A 51 -12.22 -2.95 -1.08
N ALA A 52 -11.78 -4.08 -1.63
CA ALA A 52 -10.37 -4.53 -1.62
C ALA A 52 -9.37 -3.47 -2.15
N TRP A 53 -9.86 -2.52 -2.95
CA TRP A 53 -9.13 -1.38 -3.49
C TRP A 53 -8.80 -0.28 -2.45
N GLN A 54 -9.64 -0.08 -1.42
CA GLN A 54 -9.33 0.76 -0.24
C GLN A 54 -8.05 0.28 0.47
N VAL A 55 -7.90 -1.05 0.54
CA VAL A 55 -6.80 -1.73 1.20
C VAL A 55 -5.50 -1.63 0.40
N ILE A 56 -5.59 -1.63 -0.94
CA ILE A 56 -4.49 -1.30 -1.85
C ILE A 56 -3.96 0.10 -1.52
N LYS A 57 -4.85 1.10 -1.39
CA LYS A 57 -4.46 2.45 -0.98
C LYS A 57 -3.91 2.51 0.43
N GLY A 58 -4.41 1.71 1.37
CA GLY A 58 -3.84 1.60 2.72
C GLY A 58 -2.36 1.22 2.73
N VAL A 59 -1.90 0.36 1.80
CA VAL A 59 -0.48 0.02 1.66
C VAL A 59 0.30 0.95 0.75
N LEU A 60 -0.29 1.51 -0.32
CA LEU A 60 0.35 2.60 -1.06
C LEU A 60 0.58 3.83 -0.16
N PHE A 61 -0.34 4.12 0.75
CA PHE A 61 -0.19 5.16 1.77
C PHE A 61 0.90 4.82 2.79
N ARG A 62 1.06 3.55 3.20
CA ARG A 62 2.18 3.14 4.07
C ARG A 62 3.53 3.17 3.34
N ILE A 63 3.58 2.75 2.08
CA ILE A 63 4.76 2.87 1.21
C ILE A 63 5.09 4.36 0.98
N PHE A 64 4.08 5.22 0.80
CA PHE A 64 4.23 6.67 0.73
C PHE A 64 4.73 7.26 2.05
N ILE A 65 4.18 6.86 3.21
CA ILE A 65 4.69 7.26 4.53
C ILE A 65 6.13 6.81 4.73
N ILE A 66 6.50 5.58 4.33
CA ILE A 66 7.88 5.08 4.37
C ILE A 66 8.78 5.84 3.37
N TRP A 67 8.25 6.24 2.21
CA TRP A 67 8.94 7.07 1.22
C TRP A 67 9.14 8.52 1.71
N VAL A 68 8.16 9.11 2.39
CA VAL A 68 8.22 10.44 3.03
C VAL A 68 9.16 10.42 4.22
N ILE A 69 9.10 9.40 5.08
CA ILE A 69 10.04 9.22 6.19
C ILE A 69 11.47 9.00 5.65
N SER A 70 11.64 8.18 4.61
CA SER A 70 12.96 8.00 3.98
C SER A 70 13.41 9.19 3.14
N SER A 71 12.52 10.08 2.69
CA SER A 71 12.87 11.38 2.07
C SER A 71 13.11 12.48 3.11
N TRP A 72 12.61 12.35 4.34
CA TRP A 72 13.04 13.13 5.51
C TRP A 72 14.44 12.71 5.99
N PHE A 73 14.75 11.41 6.02
CA PHE A 73 16.08 10.91 6.42
C PHE A 73 17.13 11.02 5.32
N ARG A 74 16.74 10.98 4.04
CA ARG A 74 17.56 11.55 2.96
C ARG A 74 17.49 13.07 3.10
N ARG A 75 18.44 13.66 3.84
CA ARG A 75 18.75 15.09 3.68
C ARG A 75 18.74 15.39 2.19
N GLY A 76 17.79 16.21 1.73
CA GLY A 76 17.81 16.71 0.37
C GLY A 76 19.22 17.27 0.12
N PRO A 77 19.83 17.04 -1.06
CA PRO A 77 21.12 17.64 -1.35
C PRO A 77 20.99 19.13 -1.05
N ALA A 78 21.88 19.66 -0.19
CA ALA A 78 21.95 21.09 0.08
C ALA A 78 21.94 21.80 -1.28
N PRO A 79 21.19 22.91 -1.43
CA PRO A 79 20.97 23.52 -2.73
C PRO A 79 22.32 23.75 -3.40
N GLN A 80 22.62 22.92 -4.40
CA GLN A 80 23.74 23.16 -5.28
C GLN A 80 23.43 24.48 -5.97
N ASP A 81 24.42 25.37 -6.06
CA ASP A 81 24.33 26.58 -6.87
C ASP A 81 24.16 26.18 -8.35
N GLN A 82 22.92 25.86 -8.72
CA GLN A 82 22.53 25.45 -10.06
C GLN A 82 22.43 26.69 -10.94
N ALA A 83 23.60 27.16 -11.35
CA ALA A 83 23.77 28.13 -12.42
C ALA A 83 22.83 27.77 -13.58
N GLY A 84 21.97 28.72 -13.96
CA GLY A 84 21.16 28.56 -15.16
C GLY A 84 22.04 28.53 -16.41
N PRO A 85 21.51 28.09 -17.58
CA PRO A 85 22.21 28.27 -18.84
C PRO A 85 22.45 29.78 -19.07
N GLY A 86 23.70 30.22 -18.89
CA GLY A 86 24.07 31.65 -18.85
C GLY A 86 24.84 32.10 -17.60
N GLY A 87 25.03 31.25 -16.57
CA GLY A 87 25.95 31.52 -15.46
C GLY A 87 25.49 32.56 -14.42
N ALA A 88 24.29 33.13 -14.56
CA ALA A 88 23.70 33.98 -13.54
C ALA A 88 23.23 33.13 -12.33
N PRO A 89 23.55 33.52 -11.09
CA PRO A 89 23.01 32.84 -9.91
C PRO A 89 21.50 33.07 -9.84
N ARG A 90 20.74 31.99 -9.57
CA ARG A 90 19.28 32.10 -9.37
C ARG A 90 19.03 32.78 -8.03
N VAL A 91 18.48 33.99 -8.05
CA VAL A 91 18.15 34.72 -6.83
C VAL A 91 16.99 34.01 -6.11
N ALA A 92 17.17 33.74 -4.82
CA ALA A 92 16.11 33.26 -3.95
C ALA A 92 14.98 34.30 -3.85
N SER A 93 13.76 33.90 -4.17
CA SER A 93 12.59 34.76 -4.00
C SER A 93 12.18 34.86 -2.53
N ARG A 94 11.52 35.96 -2.16
CA ARG A 94 10.86 36.14 -0.86
C ARG A 94 9.36 36.30 -1.04
N ASN A 95 8.61 36.05 0.02
CA ASN A 95 7.18 36.30 0.06
C ASN A 95 6.93 37.83 0.01
N LEU A 96 6.02 38.28 -0.85
CA LEU A 96 5.62 39.67 -0.97
C LEU A 96 4.93 40.19 0.31
N PHE A 97 4.36 39.30 1.13
CA PHE A 97 3.82 39.63 2.45
C PHE A 97 4.76 39.01 3.49
N PRO A 98 5.68 39.78 4.09
CA PRO A 98 6.46 39.29 5.22
C PRO A 98 5.55 39.01 6.42
N LYS A 99 6.07 38.27 7.40
CA LYS A 99 5.41 38.06 8.69
C LYS A 99 4.94 39.38 9.30
N ASP A 100 3.81 39.34 10.00
CA ASP A 100 3.20 40.46 10.71
C ASP A 100 2.67 41.58 9.76
N THR A 101 2.51 41.27 8.46
CA THR A 101 1.85 42.18 7.50
C THR A 101 0.35 42.28 7.80
N LEU A 102 -0.13 43.51 8.06
CA LEU A 102 -1.56 43.80 8.11
C LEU A 102 -2.21 43.68 6.73
N MET A 103 -3.30 42.94 6.65
CA MET A 103 -4.03 42.65 5.42
C MET A 103 -5.54 42.57 5.64
N ASN A 104 -6.31 42.80 4.57
CA ASN A 104 -7.76 42.69 4.54
C ASN A 104 -8.17 41.60 3.54
N LEU A 105 -9.13 40.77 3.91
CA LEU A 105 -9.73 39.73 3.09
C LEU A 105 -11.04 40.26 2.47
N HIS A 106 -11.20 40.10 1.16
CA HIS A 106 -12.44 40.38 0.44
C HIS A 106 -12.80 39.14 -0.37
N VAL A 107 -14.01 38.66 -0.19
CA VAL A 107 -14.58 37.48 -0.85
C VAL A 107 -15.76 37.92 -1.70
N TYR A 108 -15.66 37.71 -3.01
CA TYR A 108 -16.75 37.97 -3.94
C TYR A 108 -17.25 36.67 -4.55
N ILE A 109 -18.52 36.63 -4.94
CA ILE A 109 -19.15 35.49 -5.60
C ILE A 109 -19.76 35.95 -6.92
N SER A 110 -19.52 35.19 -8.00
CA SER A 110 -20.06 35.51 -9.32
C SER A 110 -20.16 34.27 -10.22
N GLU A 111 -20.95 34.33 -11.29
CA GLU A 111 -21.03 33.29 -12.33
C GLU A 111 -19.80 33.26 -13.26
N HIS A 112 -18.91 34.26 -13.17
CA HIS A 112 -17.79 34.43 -14.09
C HIS A 112 -16.46 33.99 -13.47
N GLU A 113 -15.61 33.30 -14.22
CA GLU A 113 -14.27 32.89 -13.76
C GLU A 113 -13.33 34.08 -13.45
N HIS A 114 -13.63 35.26 -14.03
CA HIS A 114 -12.92 36.50 -13.82
C HIS A 114 -13.87 37.57 -13.29
N PHE A 115 -13.60 38.04 -12.07
CA PHE A 115 -14.42 39.07 -11.43
C PHE A 115 -13.98 40.48 -11.85
N THR A 116 -14.95 41.30 -12.25
CA THR A 116 -14.74 42.70 -12.68
C THR A 116 -15.59 43.72 -11.93
N ASP A 117 -16.52 43.27 -11.09
CA ASP A 117 -17.69 44.07 -10.70
C ASP A 117 -17.64 44.48 -9.23
N PHE A 118 -16.48 44.97 -8.80
CA PHE A 118 -16.17 45.41 -7.44
C PHE A 118 -17.13 46.46 -6.85
N ASN A 119 -17.93 47.13 -7.68
CA ASN A 119 -18.94 48.10 -7.24
C ASN A 119 -20.30 47.45 -6.88
N ALA A 120 -20.52 46.18 -7.22
CA ALA A 120 -21.75 45.47 -6.91
C ALA A 120 -21.72 44.96 -5.47
N THR A 121 -22.42 45.64 -4.56
CA THR A 121 -22.54 45.22 -3.15
C THR A 121 -23.17 43.84 -2.99
N SER A 122 -24.03 43.41 -3.92
CA SER A 122 -24.60 42.06 -3.95
C SER A 122 -23.60 40.95 -4.28
N ALA A 123 -22.45 41.28 -4.87
CA ALA A 123 -21.39 40.31 -5.19
C ALA A 123 -20.37 40.16 -4.06
N LEU A 124 -20.28 41.12 -3.13
CA LEU A 124 -19.42 41.05 -1.94
C LEU A 124 -20.08 40.13 -0.91
N PHE A 125 -19.51 38.95 -0.71
CA PHE A 125 -20.00 37.98 0.26
C PHE A 125 -19.44 38.21 1.66
N TRP A 126 -18.13 38.48 1.76
CA TRP A 126 -17.47 38.68 3.05
C TRP A 126 -16.30 39.65 2.93
N GLU A 127 -16.20 40.56 3.89
CA GLU A 127 -15.08 41.47 4.07
C GLU A 127 -14.57 41.36 5.51
N GLN A 128 -13.28 41.07 5.69
CA GLN A 128 -12.65 40.94 6.99
C GLN A 128 -11.40 41.82 7.05
N HIS A 129 -11.42 42.75 8.00
CA HIS A 129 -10.36 43.73 8.22
C HIS A 129 -9.35 43.26 9.27
N ASP A 130 -8.19 43.92 9.28
CA ASP A 130 -7.14 43.84 10.32
C ASP A 130 -6.61 42.42 10.59
N LEU A 131 -6.58 41.58 9.54
CA LEU A 131 -5.91 40.28 9.59
C LEU A 131 -4.39 40.47 9.58
N VAL A 132 -3.68 39.59 10.29
CA VAL A 132 -2.22 39.63 10.39
C VAL A 132 -1.63 38.39 9.72
N TYR A 133 -0.70 38.58 8.77
CA TYR A 133 -0.07 37.46 8.08
C TYR A 133 0.87 36.67 9.03
N GLY A 134 0.52 35.40 9.29
CA GLY A 134 1.23 34.53 10.22
C GLY A 134 0.72 34.60 11.67
N ASP A 135 -0.48 35.15 11.91
CA ASP A 135 -1.15 35.06 13.21
C ASP A 135 -1.95 33.76 13.34
N TRP A 136 -1.82 33.15 14.52
CA TRP A 136 -2.35 31.85 14.92
C TRP A 136 -3.16 31.94 16.23
N THR A 137 -3.44 33.16 16.71
CA THR A 137 -3.92 33.44 18.07
C THR A 137 -5.15 34.33 18.15
N SER A 138 -5.49 35.09 17.10
CA SER A 138 -6.77 35.80 16.99
C SER A 138 -7.92 34.84 16.64
N GLY A 139 -9.11 35.40 16.39
CA GLY A 139 -10.33 34.62 16.15
C GLY A 139 -11.05 34.21 17.45
N GLU A 140 -12.28 33.74 17.33
CA GLU A 140 -13.14 33.43 18.49
C GLU A 140 -12.59 32.27 19.34
N ASN A 141 -11.96 31.28 18.69
CA ASN A 141 -11.37 30.11 19.33
C ASN A 141 -9.87 30.24 19.67
N SER A 142 -9.28 31.44 19.46
CA SER A 142 -7.84 31.70 19.61
C SER A 142 -6.92 30.79 18.75
N ASP A 143 -7.35 30.49 17.53
CA ASP A 143 -6.72 29.58 16.56
C ASP A 143 -6.31 30.26 15.24
N GLY A 144 -6.51 31.57 15.13
CA GLY A 144 -6.34 32.36 13.92
C GLY A 144 -7.51 32.27 12.93
N CYS A 145 -8.58 31.54 13.26
CA CYS A 145 -9.70 31.31 12.36
C CYS A 145 -10.85 32.31 12.52
N TYR A 146 -11.50 32.63 11.40
CA TYR A 146 -12.68 33.48 11.30
C TYR A 146 -13.71 32.80 10.41
N GLU A 147 -14.99 32.84 10.76
CA GLU A 147 -16.07 32.25 9.96
C GLU A 147 -17.10 33.30 9.55
N HIS A 148 -17.63 33.16 8.34
CA HIS A 148 -18.78 33.91 7.86
C HIS A 148 -19.82 32.96 7.27
N PHE A 149 -21.09 33.17 7.60
CA PHE A 149 -22.21 32.37 7.10
C PHE A 149 -23.31 33.28 6.55
N ALA A 150 -23.73 33.01 5.32
CA ALA A 150 -24.90 33.64 4.71
C ALA A 150 -25.55 32.70 3.68
N GLU A 151 -26.81 32.95 3.36
CA GLU A 151 -27.53 32.28 2.29
C GLU A 151 -27.35 33.05 0.97
N LEU A 152 -27.08 32.33 -0.11
CA LEU A 152 -26.84 32.87 -1.44
C LEU A 152 -28.05 32.65 -2.33
N ASP A 153 -28.61 33.72 -2.88
CA ASP A 153 -29.65 33.60 -3.90
C ASP A 153 -29.05 33.05 -5.20
N ILE A 154 -29.65 31.98 -5.74
CA ILE A 154 -29.13 31.27 -6.90
C ILE A 154 -29.65 31.91 -8.21
N PRO A 155 -28.78 32.33 -9.13
CA PRO A 155 -29.18 32.69 -10.48
C PRO A 155 -29.79 31.50 -11.25
N GLN A 156 -30.79 31.75 -12.09
CA GLN A 156 -31.47 30.70 -12.87
C GLN A 156 -30.50 29.89 -13.77
N SER A 157 -29.40 30.51 -14.21
CA SER A 157 -28.31 29.85 -14.93
C SER A 157 -27.67 28.72 -14.10
N VAL A 158 -27.38 28.95 -12.82
CA VAL A 158 -26.74 27.98 -11.91
C VAL A 158 -27.70 26.84 -11.55
N GLN A 159 -29.01 27.12 -11.44
CA GLN A 159 -30.04 26.07 -11.34
C GLN A 159 -30.04 25.17 -12.59
N GLN A 160 -29.77 25.73 -13.77
CA GLN A 160 -29.65 25.03 -15.06
C GLN A 160 -28.22 24.51 -15.32
N ASN A 161 -27.58 23.93 -14.30
CA ASN A 161 -26.19 23.41 -14.34
C ASN A 161 -25.09 24.44 -14.68
N GLY A 162 -25.36 25.74 -14.57
CA GLY A 162 -24.36 26.79 -14.66
C GLY A 162 -23.25 26.68 -13.60
N SER A 163 -22.15 27.39 -13.82
CA SER A 163 -21.02 27.46 -12.90
C SER A 163 -21.09 28.70 -12.02
N ILE A 164 -20.58 28.58 -10.80
CA ILE A 164 -20.49 29.67 -9.83
C ILE A 164 -19.10 29.64 -9.18
N TYR A 165 -18.51 30.82 -9.02
CA TYR A 165 -17.12 31.02 -8.62
C TYR A 165 -17.05 31.88 -7.36
N ILE A 166 -16.09 31.52 -6.49
CA ILE A 166 -15.62 32.36 -5.39
C ILE A 166 -14.32 33.05 -5.81
N HIS A 167 -14.20 34.34 -5.52
CA HIS A 167 -13.03 35.16 -5.80
C HIS A 167 -12.50 35.73 -4.49
N VAL A 168 -11.29 35.33 -4.13
CA VAL A 168 -10.64 35.70 -2.88
C VAL A 168 -9.52 36.67 -3.17
N TYR A 169 -9.60 37.84 -2.54
CA TYR A 169 -8.58 38.87 -2.59
C TYR A 169 -8.05 39.12 -1.19
N PHE A 170 -6.73 39.05 -1.01
CA PHE A 170 -6.07 39.67 0.13
C PHE A 170 -5.35 40.92 -0.35
N THR A 171 -5.62 42.05 0.30
CA THR A 171 -4.86 43.29 0.11
C THR A 171 -4.06 43.61 1.37
N LYS A 172 -2.90 44.26 1.24
CA LYS A 172 -2.27 44.89 2.41
C LYS A 172 -3.17 46.03 2.90
N SER A 173 -3.20 46.26 4.22
CA SER A 173 -4.04 47.31 4.81
C SER A 173 -3.79 48.67 4.15
N GLY A 174 -4.87 49.40 3.83
CA GLY A 174 -4.85 50.64 3.06
C GLY A 174 -4.91 50.50 1.53
N PHE A 175 -4.95 49.27 0.98
CA PHE A 175 -5.13 49.03 -0.46
C PHE A 175 -6.45 48.32 -0.79
N HIS A 176 -7.03 48.64 -1.95
CA HIS A 176 -8.30 48.11 -2.45
C HIS A 176 -8.06 47.08 -3.57
N PRO A 177 -8.88 46.01 -3.71
CA PRO A 177 -8.66 44.97 -4.71
C PRO A 177 -8.96 45.39 -6.16
N ASP A 178 -9.87 46.35 -6.39
CA ASP A 178 -10.27 46.81 -7.74
C ASP A 178 -9.15 47.52 -8.53
N PRO A 179 -8.67 46.97 -9.66
CA PRO A 179 -7.67 47.61 -10.52
C PRO A 179 -8.08 48.96 -11.13
N ARG A 180 -9.38 49.28 -11.18
CA ARG A 180 -9.89 50.57 -11.70
C ARG A 180 -9.57 51.71 -10.74
N GLN A 181 -9.50 51.45 -9.44
CA GLN A 181 -9.18 52.44 -8.40
C GLN A 181 -7.66 52.71 -8.29
N LYS A 182 -7.06 53.29 -9.32
CA LYS A 182 -5.60 53.49 -9.44
C LYS A 182 -4.88 54.16 -8.26
N ALA A 183 -5.60 54.92 -7.42
CA ALA A 183 -5.04 55.54 -6.22
C ALA A 183 -4.89 54.56 -5.04
N LEU A 184 -5.79 53.58 -4.93
CA LEU A 184 -5.88 52.60 -3.83
C LEU A 184 -5.45 51.19 -4.25
N TYR A 185 -5.36 50.90 -5.54
CA TYR A 185 -4.89 49.61 -6.04
C TYR A 185 -3.37 49.56 -6.19
N ARG A 186 -2.75 48.49 -5.70
CA ARG A 186 -1.35 48.15 -6.03
C ARG A 186 -1.19 46.65 -6.27
N ARG A 187 -0.80 46.28 -7.49
CA ARG A 187 -0.60 44.88 -7.94
C ARG A 187 0.32 44.03 -7.06
N LEU A 188 1.33 44.61 -6.41
CA LEU A 188 2.23 43.89 -5.49
C LEU A 188 1.71 43.84 -4.04
N ALA A 189 0.63 44.55 -3.74
CA ALA A 189 -0.05 44.56 -2.44
C ALA A 189 -1.39 43.82 -2.46
N THR A 190 -1.78 43.26 -3.62
CA THR A 190 -3.03 42.52 -3.82
C THR A 190 -2.71 41.14 -4.39
N VAL A 191 -3.18 40.08 -3.73
CA VAL A 191 -3.15 38.71 -4.25
C VAL A 191 -4.59 38.24 -4.53
N HIS A 192 -4.78 37.52 -5.63
CA HIS A 192 -6.08 37.01 -6.07
C HIS A 192 -6.02 35.51 -6.39
N MET A 193 -7.03 34.78 -5.94
CA MET A 193 -7.32 33.41 -6.39
C MET A 193 -8.83 33.25 -6.58
N SER A 194 -9.24 32.65 -7.69
CA SER A 194 -10.62 32.24 -7.95
C SER A 194 -10.75 30.72 -8.02
N ARG A 195 -11.95 30.19 -7.70
CA ARG A 195 -12.26 28.76 -7.80
C ARG A 195 -13.75 28.56 -8.06
N MET A 196 -14.10 27.59 -8.90
CA MET A 196 -15.49 27.12 -9.05
C MET A 196 -15.92 26.40 -7.76
N ILE A 197 -17.07 26.76 -7.19
CA ILE A 197 -17.53 26.23 -5.90
C ILE A 197 -18.55 25.11 -6.01
N ASN A 198 -19.34 25.09 -7.08
CA ASN A 198 -20.15 23.92 -7.43
C ASN A 198 -19.25 22.82 -8.03
N LYS A 199 -19.58 21.55 -7.77
CA LYS A 199 -18.86 20.38 -8.30
C LYS A 199 -19.76 19.62 -9.26
N TYR A 200 -19.38 19.51 -10.52
CA TYR A 200 -20.05 18.63 -11.47
C TYR A 200 -19.76 17.17 -11.14
N LYS A 201 -20.80 16.39 -10.84
CA LYS A 201 -20.73 14.92 -10.71
C LYS A 201 -21.52 14.27 -11.84
N ARG A 202 -21.09 13.10 -12.30
CA ARG A 202 -21.83 12.31 -13.29
C ARG A 202 -22.72 11.32 -12.55
N ARG A 203 -24.00 11.26 -12.91
CA ARG A 203 -24.94 10.23 -12.46
C ARG A 203 -25.13 9.24 -13.61
N ARG A 204 -24.60 8.03 -13.46
CA ARG A 204 -24.86 6.94 -14.40
C ARG A 204 -26.17 6.26 -14.05
N PHE A 205 -27.03 6.05 -15.05
CA PHE A 205 -28.27 5.30 -14.89
C PHE A 205 -28.08 3.86 -15.33
N GLN A 206 -27.99 2.93 -14.38
CA GLN A 206 -27.97 1.51 -14.68
C GLN A 206 -29.37 1.05 -15.12
N LYS A 207 -29.54 0.77 -16.42
CA LYS A 207 -30.77 0.13 -16.95
C LYS A 207 -30.70 -1.39 -16.76
N THR A 208 -30.58 -1.84 -15.50
CA THR A 208 -30.56 -3.25 -15.12
C THR A 208 -31.99 -3.79 -15.03
N LYS A 209 -32.35 -4.68 -15.97
CA LYS A 209 -33.60 -5.45 -15.89
C LYS A 209 -33.33 -6.77 -15.18
N ASN A 210 -34.22 -7.17 -14.27
CA ASN A 210 -34.17 -8.48 -13.66
C ASN A 210 -34.46 -9.53 -14.75
N LEU A 211 -33.51 -10.42 -15.02
CA LEU A 211 -33.61 -11.40 -16.13
C LEU A 211 -34.62 -12.53 -15.87
N LEU A 212 -35.10 -12.68 -14.63
CA LEU A 212 -36.06 -13.71 -14.21
C LEU A 212 -37.49 -13.18 -14.16
N THR A 213 -37.70 -11.94 -13.71
CA THR A 213 -39.04 -11.31 -13.61
C THR A 213 -39.36 -10.36 -14.76
N GLY A 214 -38.36 -9.87 -15.50
CA GLY A 214 -38.51 -8.85 -16.54
C GLY A 214 -38.73 -7.43 -16.02
N GLU A 215 -38.93 -7.28 -14.71
CA GLU A 215 -39.16 -6.01 -14.03
C GLU A 215 -37.83 -5.26 -13.76
N THR A 216 -37.93 -3.97 -13.47
CA THR A 216 -36.78 -3.10 -13.21
C THR A 216 -36.94 -2.53 -11.81
N GLU A 217 -35.96 -2.78 -10.93
CA GLU A 217 -35.99 -2.33 -9.52
C GLU A 217 -35.66 -0.83 -9.36
N ALA A 218 -35.26 -0.15 -10.44
CA ALA A 218 -34.97 1.28 -10.44
C ALA A 218 -36.24 2.14 -10.45
N ASP A 219 -36.22 3.24 -9.70
CA ASP A 219 -37.33 4.19 -9.63
C ASP A 219 -37.79 4.68 -11.02
N PRO A 220 -39.10 4.83 -11.26
CA PRO A 220 -39.63 5.28 -12.55
C PRO A 220 -39.13 6.69 -12.94
N GLU A 221 -38.79 7.54 -11.96
CA GLU A 221 -38.18 8.85 -12.23
C GLU A 221 -36.75 8.72 -12.78
N MET A 222 -35.95 7.76 -12.27
CA MET A 222 -34.61 7.48 -12.79
C MET A 222 -34.67 6.91 -14.21
N ILE A 223 -35.65 6.05 -14.51
CA ILE A 223 -35.84 5.51 -15.86
C ILE A 223 -36.15 6.65 -16.83
N LYS A 224 -37.06 7.56 -16.46
CA LYS A 224 -37.43 8.72 -17.29
C LYS A 224 -36.24 9.67 -17.53
N ARG A 225 -35.49 10.06 -16.49
CA ARG A 225 -34.28 10.89 -16.67
C ARG A 225 -33.23 10.20 -17.55
N ALA A 226 -33.10 8.88 -17.47
CA ALA A 226 -32.21 8.08 -18.32
C ALA A 226 -32.70 7.92 -19.77
N GLU A 227 -33.92 8.34 -20.08
CA GLU A 227 -34.48 8.45 -21.44
C GLU A 227 -34.33 9.88 -21.95
N ASP A 228 -34.61 10.89 -21.12
CA ASP A 228 -34.51 12.31 -21.45
C ASP A 228 -33.04 12.79 -21.63
N TYR A 229 -32.13 12.39 -20.74
CA TYR A 229 -30.71 12.83 -20.70
C TYR A 229 -29.71 11.75 -21.13
N GLY A 230 -30.17 10.53 -21.41
CA GLY A 230 -29.32 9.40 -21.80
C GLY A 230 -28.67 8.67 -20.62
N PRO A 231 -27.64 7.83 -20.86
CA PRO A 231 -27.10 6.91 -19.84
C PRO A 231 -26.27 7.59 -18.74
N VAL A 232 -25.84 8.83 -18.95
CA VAL A 232 -25.01 9.61 -18.02
C VAL A 232 -25.48 11.06 -17.99
N GLU A 233 -26.06 11.49 -16.88
CA GLU A 233 -26.46 12.87 -16.63
C GLU A 233 -25.35 13.59 -15.83
N VAL A 234 -24.99 14.82 -16.20
CA VAL A 234 -24.06 15.64 -15.40
C VAL A 234 -24.89 16.57 -14.52
N ILE A 235 -24.67 16.52 -13.21
CA ILE A 235 -25.45 17.28 -12.23
C ILE A 235 -24.50 18.13 -11.38
N SER A 236 -24.78 19.44 -11.32
CA SER A 236 -24.12 20.40 -10.45
C SER A 236 -24.44 20.09 -8.98
N HIS A 237 -23.42 19.89 -8.15
CA HIS A 237 -23.58 19.66 -6.70
C HIS A 237 -23.02 20.82 -5.89
N TRP A 238 -23.67 21.11 -4.76
CA TRP A 238 -23.27 22.09 -3.78
C TRP A 238 -22.67 21.45 -2.54
N HIS A 239 -21.77 22.17 -1.86
CA HIS A 239 -21.33 21.85 -0.51
C HIS A 239 -21.32 23.16 0.30
N PRO A 240 -21.93 23.20 1.51
CA PRO A 240 -22.12 24.45 2.23
C PRO A 240 -20.83 25.04 2.80
N ASN A 241 -19.81 24.22 3.11
CA ASN A 241 -18.59 24.71 3.76
C ASN A 241 -17.42 24.84 2.77
N ILE A 242 -16.69 25.96 2.83
CA ILE A 242 -15.45 26.22 2.10
C ILE A 242 -14.44 26.84 3.06
N THR A 243 -13.28 26.19 3.24
CA THR A 243 -12.17 26.79 4.00
C THR A 243 -11.21 27.52 3.05
N ILE A 244 -10.96 28.80 3.29
CA ILE A 244 -9.91 29.59 2.66
C ILE A 244 -8.69 29.55 3.58
N ASN A 245 -7.61 28.93 3.13
CA ASN A 245 -6.34 28.99 3.84
C ASN A 245 -5.38 29.97 3.18
N ILE A 246 -4.69 30.77 3.99
CA ILE A 246 -3.45 31.43 3.58
C ILE A 246 -2.28 30.69 4.20
N VAL A 247 -1.32 30.26 3.38
CA VAL A 247 -0.18 29.49 3.87
C VAL A 247 0.83 30.44 4.51
N ASP A 248 1.20 30.16 5.75
CA ASP A 248 2.32 30.76 6.46
C ASP A 248 3.61 30.12 5.91
N ASP A 249 4.26 30.85 5.01
CA ASP A 249 5.41 30.40 4.23
C ASP A 249 6.48 31.48 4.13
N HIS A 250 7.71 31.08 4.43
CA HIS A 250 8.93 31.87 4.38
C HIS A 250 10.04 31.15 3.58
N THR A 251 9.68 30.14 2.80
CA THR A 251 10.62 29.34 2.01
C THR A 251 11.24 30.19 0.89
N PRO A 252 12.57 30.18 0.71
CA PRO A 252 13.23 30.87 -0.38
C PRO A 252 13.01 30.12 -1.71
N TRP A 253 11.80 30.16 -2.25
CA TRP A 253 11.46 29.49 -3.50
C TRP A 253 12.29 30.04 -4.66
N VAL A 254 12.50 29.22 -5.68
CA VAL A 254 13.16 29.64 -6.93
C VAL A 254 12.28 29.23 -8.09
N LYS A 255 12.01 30.18 -8.99
CA LYS A 255 11.13 30.00 -10.14
C LYS A 255 11.62 28.85 -11.03
N GLY A 256 10.76 27.86 -11.26
CA GLY A 256 11.10 26.67 -12.04
C GLY A 256 11.86 25.58 -11.28
N SER A 257 12.03 25.68 -9.96
CA SER A 257 12.50 24.57 -9.10
C SER A 257 11.60 24.32 -7.89
N VAL A 258 10.36 24.82 -7.91
CA VAL A 258 9.32 24.42 -6.95
C VAL A 258 8.91 22.98 -7.29
N PRO A 259 8.91 22.03 -6.34
CA PRO A 259 8.52 20.65 -6.61
C PRO A 259 7.02 20.53 -6.94
N PRO A 260 6.63 19.76 -7.98
CA PRO A 260 5.23 19.42 -8.19
C PRO A 260 4.66 18.63 -6.99
N PRO A 261 3.41 18.87 -6.59
CA PRO A 261 2.40 19.75 -7.21
C PRO A 261 2.38 21.20 -6.65
N LEU A 262 3.34 21.57 -5.81
CA LEU A 262 3.35 22.87 -5.12
C LEU A 262 3.53 24.04 -6.12
N ASP A 263 4.18 23.77 -7.25
CA ASP A 263 4.42 24.69 -8.37
C ASP A 263 3.14 25.31 -8.95
N GLN A 264 2.01 24.60 -8.88
CA GLN A 264 0.71 25.07 -9.34
C GLN A 264 0.15 26.24 -8.51
N TYR A 265 0.56 26.34 -7.24
CA TYR A 265 0.05 27.34 -6.29
C TYR A 265 1.03 28.51 -6.07
N VAL A 266 2.34 28.29 -6.19
CA VAL A 266 3.38 29.32 -5.97
C VAL A 266 3.50 30.25 -7.18
N LYS A 267 2.81 31.38 -7.15
CA LYS A 267 2.84 32.40 -8.21
C LYS A 267 3.97 33.41 -7.96
N PHE A 268 4.92 33.48 -8.90
CA PHE A 268 6.01 34.45 -8.90
C PHE A 268 5.66 35.72 -9.66
N ASP A 269 6.08 36.87 -9.13
CA ASP A 269 6.08 38.13 -9.86
C ASP A 269 7.07 38.09 -11.04
N ALA A 270 6.69 38.72 -12.16
CA ALA A 270 7.50 38.75 -13.36
C ALA A 270 8.65 39.77 -13.31
N VAL A 271 8.61 40.76 -12.39
CA VAL A 271 9.55 41.89 -12.35
C VAL A 271 10.50 41.78 -11.15
N SER A 272 9.99 41.58 -9.94
CA SER A 272 10.84 41.42 -8.75
C SER A 272 11.41 40.01 -8.59
N GLY A 273 10.76 39.00 -9.17
CA GLY A 273 11.05 37.59 -8.90
C GLY A 273 10.55 37.08 -7.54
N ASP A 274 10.00 37.96 -6.70
CA ASP A 274 9.36 37.63 -5.42
C ASP A 274 8.04 36.88 -5.65
N TYR A 275 7.54 36.13 -4.67
CA TYR A 275 6.31 35.34 -4.81
C TYR A 275 5.15 35.89 -3.99
N TYR A 276 3.93 35.68 -4.49
CA TYR A 276 2.69 36.06 -3.81
C TYR A 276 2.35 35.07 -2.69
N PRO A 277 1.65 35.50 -1.62
CA PRO A 277 1.16 34.58 -0.59
C PRO A 277 0.33 33.47 -1.20
N ILE A 278 0.53 32.25 -0.72
CA ILE A 278 -0.13 31.07 -1.26
C ILE A 278 -1.54 31.02 -0.64
N ILE A 279 -2.56 31.26 -1.47
CA ILE A 279 -3.96 31.02 -1.11
C ILE A 279 -4.29 29.58 -1.51
N TYR A 280 -4.73 28.78 -0.55
CA TYR A 280 -5.15 27.40 -0.74
C TYR A 280 -6.61 27.27 -0.33
N PHE A 281 -7.48 26.98 -1.30
CA PHE A 281 -8.86 26.59 -0.97
C PHE A 281 -8.85 25.14 -0.51
N ASN A 282 -9.25 24.92 0.74
CA ASN A 282 -9.22 23.63 1.39
C ASN A 282 -10.62 23.03 1.46
N ASP A 283 -10.79 21.94 0.74
CA ASP A 283 -11.96 21.05 0.74
C ASP A 283 -11.58 19.63 1.17
N TYR A 284 -10.40 19.45 1.78
CA TYR A 284 -9.89 18.13 2.14
C TYR A 284 -10.86 17.38 3.08
N TRP A 285 -11.50 18.09 4.02
CA TRP A 285 -12.47 17.53 4.96
C TRP A 285 -13.93 17.57 4.48
N ASN A 286 -14.20 18.05 3.25
CA ASN A 286 -15.54 18.02 2.67
C ASN A 286 -15.82 16.61 2.15
N LEU A 287 -16.76 15.89 2.76
CA LEU A 287 -17.03 14.50 2.41
C LEU A 287 -17.95 14.42 1.19
N GLN A 288 -17.80 13.41 0.33
CA GLN A 288 -18.63 13.27 -0.88
C GLN A 288 -20.12 13.09 -0.56
N LYS A 289 -20.46 12.56 0.62
CA LYS A 289 -21.83 12.45 1.15
C LYS A 289 -22.47 13.79 1.52
N ASP A 290 -21.66 14.81 1.81
CA ASP A 290 -22.14 16.15 2.22
C ASP A 290 -22.46 17.04 1.00
N TYR A 291 -22.12 16.59 -0.22
CA TYR A 291 -22.48 17.25 -1.47
C TYR A 291 -23.88 16.84 -1.94
N TYR A 292 -24.80 17.80 -2.08
CA TYR A 292 -26.15 17.57 -2.60
C TYR A 292 -26.37 18.23 -3.98
N PRO A 293 -27.24 17.68 -4.84
CA PRO A 293 -27.48 18.23 -6.17
C PRO A 293 -28.22 19.57 -6.09
N ILE A 294 -27.79 20.54 -6.89
CA ILE A 294 -28.54 21.78 -7.17
C ILE A 294 -29.69 21.41 -8.09
N ASN A 295 -30.90 21.88 -7.78
CA ASN A 295 -32.12 21.62 -8.55
C ASN A 295 -32.93 22.91 -8.72
N GLU A 296 -33.95 22.87 -9.58
CA GLU A 296 -34.81 24.04 -9.88
C GLU A 296 -35.65 24.53 -8.68
N SER A 297 -35.82 23.71 -7.63
CA SER A 297 -36.60 24.07 -6.45
C SER A 297 -35.82 24.83 -5.37
N LEU A 298 -34.49 24.82 -5.45
CA LEU A 298 -33.63 25.55 -4.53
C LEU A 298 -33.51 27.00 -5.00
N ALA A 299 -34.08 27.94 -4.23
CA ALA A 299 -33.98 29.38 -4.50
C ALA A 299 -32.69 29.98 -3.92
N SER A 300 -32.25 29.49 -2.76
CA SER A 300 -31.06 29.98 -2.05
C SER A 300 -30.22 28.82 -1.52
N LEU A 301 -28.90 29.01 -1.40
CA LEU A 301 -27.94 28.01 -0.91
C LEU A 301 -27.18 28.52 0.32
N PRO A 302 -27.12 27.77 1.43
CA PRO A 302 -26.26 28.12 2.55
C PRO A 302 -24.79 28.04 2.14
N LEU A 303 -24.02 29.09 2.42
CA LEU A 303 -22.57 29.10 2.33
C LEU A 303 -21.93 29.52 3.66
N ARG A 304 -21.02 28.69 4.16
CA ARG A 304 -20.08 29.00 5.24
C ARG A 304 -18.68 29.09 4.65
N VAL A 305 -18.05 30.25 4.81
CA VAL A 305 -16.65 30.48 4.44
C VAL A 305 -15.84 30.68 5.71
N SER A 306 -14.84 29.83 5.91
CA SER A 306 -13.93 29.91 7.07
C SER A 306 -12.53 30.30 6.59
N PHE A 307 -12.00 31.42 7.07
CA PHE A 307 -10.60 31.80 6.87
C PHE A 307 -9.75 31.24 8.01
N CYS A 308 -8.63 30.58 7.70
CA CYS A 308 -7.66 30.13 8.71
C CYS A 308 -6.22 30.21 8.17
N PRO A 309 -5.21 30.49 9.02
CA PRO A 309 -3.81 30.26 8.67
C PRO A 309 -3.54 28.76 8.43
N LEU A 310 -2.58 28.45 7.56
CA LEU A 310 -2.17 27.07 7.27
C LEU A 310 -0.64 26.96 7.26
N SER A 311 -0.09 25.98 7.96
CA SER A 311 1.36 25.82 8.01
C SER A 311 1.87 25.14 6.75
N LEU A 312 3.07 25.52 6.30
CA LEU A 312 3.73 24.96 5.12
C LEU A 312 3.64 23.42 5.07
N TRP A 313 3.90 22.74 6.19
CA TRP A 313 3.82 21.27 6.28
C TRP A 313 2.41 20.71 6.06
N ARG A 314 1.38 21.29 6.68
CA ARG A 314 -0.01 20.85 6.50
C ARG A 314 -0.47 21.09 5.06
N TRP A 315 -0.10 22.23 4.47
CA TRP A 315 -0.36 22.52 3.07
C TRP A 315 0.35 21.53 2.14
N GLN A 316 1.62 21.22 2.35
CA GLN A 316 2.35 20.20 1.57
C GLN A 316 1.67 18.83 1.63
N LEU A 317 1.19 18.41 2.82
CA LEU A 317 0.47 17.16 2.99
C LEU A 317 -0.87 17.17 2.24
N TYR A 318 -1.66 18.25 2.34
CA TYR A 318 -2.92 18.37 1.61
C TYR A 318 -2.70 18.42 0.09
N ALA A 319 -1.74 19.22 -0.40
CA ALA A 319 -1.41 19.33 -1.81
C ALA A 319 -0.94 17.99 -2.40
N ALA A 320 -0.15 17.20 -1.66
CA ALA A 320 0.30 15.87 -2.07
C ALA A 320 -0.84 14.83 -2.13
N GLN A 321 -1.91 15.00 -1.33
CA GLN A 321 -3.08 14.12 -1.36
C GLN A 321 -4.17 14.60 -2.33
N SER A 322 -4.29 15.90 -2.57
CA SER A 322 -5.18 16.47 -3.59
C SER A 322 -4.62 16.34 -5.00
N THR A 323 -3.36 15.93 -5.17
CA THR A 323 -2.85 15.44 -6.46
C THR A 323 -3.63 14.22 -6.92
N LYS A 324 -4.63 14.50 -7.76
CA LYS A 324 -5.29 13.52 -8.64
C LYS A 324 -4.21 12.67 -9.30
N SER A 325 -4.44 11.37 -9.29
CA SER A 325 -3.47 10.34 -9.68
C SER A 325 -2.71 10.72 -10.97
N PRO A 326 -1.37 10.59 -11.03
CA PRO A 326 -0.62 10.75 -12.27
C PRO A 326 -1.10 9.85 -13.42
N TRP A 327 -1.87 8.81 -13.07
CA TRP A 327 -2.56 7.89 -13.99
C TRP A 327 -3.84 8.46 -14.63
N ASN A 328 -3.99 9.77 -14.78
CA ASN A 328 -5.06 10.42 -15.58
C ASN A 328 -5.23 9.85 -17.01
N PHE A 329 -4.23 9.11 -17.51
CA PHE A 329 -4.28 8.39 -18.78
C PHE A 329 -5.15 7.10 -18.75
N LEU A 330 -5.37 6.46 -17.59
CA LEU A 330 -6.08 5.17 -17.48
C LEU A 330 -7.62 5.27 -17.44
N GLY A 331 -8.17 6.47 -17.65
CA GLY A 331 -9.61 6.69 -17.85
C GLY A 331 -10.39 7.17 -16.63
N ASP A 332 -11.50 7.87 -16.90
CA ASP A 332 -12.37 8.56 -15.92
C ASP A 332 -12.99 7.65 -14.85
N GLU A 333 -13.00 6.34 -15.03
CA GLU A 333 -13.66 5.41 -14.10
C GLU A 333 -12.87 5.22 -12.79
N LEU A 334 -11.54 5.39 -12.84
CA LEU A 334 -10.69 5.42 -11.64
C LEU A 334 -10.80 6.75 -10.87
N TYR A 335 -11.36 7.80 -11.49
CA TYR A 335 -11.51 9.11 -10.87
C TYR A 335 -12.59 9.09 -9.79
N GLU A 336 -13.77 8.56 -10.11
CA GLU A 336 -14.92 8.49 -9.18
C GLU A 336 -14.62 7.57 -7.98
N GLN A 337 -14.00 6.41 -8.24
CA GLN A 337 -13.46 5.55 -7.18
C GLN A 337 -12.47 6.31 -6.28
N SER A 338 -11.58 7.14 -6.87
CA SER A 338 -10.54 7.81 -6.09
C SER A 338 -11.05 8.79 -5.04
N ASP A 339 -12.16 9.50 -5.33
CA ASP A 339 -12.80 10.42 -4.39
C ASP A 339 -13.52 9.66 -3.26
N GLU A 340 -14.29 8.61 -3.58
CA GLU A 340 -14.98 7.76 -2.58
C GLU A 340 -13.99 7.04 -1.65
N GLU A 341 -12.84 6.63 -2.18
CA GLU A 341 -11.79 6.00 -1.38
C GLU A 341 -11.13 6.96 -0.39
N GLN A 342 -10.79 8.17 -0.84
CA GLN A 342 -10.30 9.20 0.07
C GLN A 342 -11.34 9.52 1.15
N ASP A 343 -12.62 9.55 0.79
CA ASP A 343 -13.73 9.74 1.74
C ASP A 343 -13.75 8.67 2.82
N SER A 344 -13.63 7.39 2.47
CA SER A 344 -13.63 6.30 3.44
C SER A 344 -12.50 6.42 4.46
N VAL A 345 -11.32 6.89 4.04
CA VAL A 345 -10.15 7.10 4.92
C VAL A 345 -10.38 8.30 5.85
N LYS A 346 -10.99 9.39 5.35
CA LYS A 346 -11.38 10.55 6.18
C LYS A 346 -12.45 10.17 7.20
N VAL A 347 -13.48 9.44 6.78
CA VAL A 347 -14.53 8.89 7.64
C VAL A 347 -13.92 8.00 8.71
N ALA A 348 -13.04 7.07 8.34
CA ALA A 348 -12.32 6.24 9.32
C ALA A 348 -11.47 7.07 10.30
N LEU A 349 -10.80 8.14 9.85
CA LEU A 349 -10.02 9.04 10.70
C LEU A 349 -10.88 9.87 11.67
N LEU A 350 -12.10 10.25 11.27
CA LEU A 350 -13.03 11.07 12.05
C LEU A 350 -13.87 10.23 13.03
N GLU A 351 -14.33 9.05 12.60
CA GLU A 351 -15.27 8.21 13.34
C GLU A 351 -14.58 7.12 14.18
N THR A 352 -13.32 6.74 13.88
CA THR A 352 -12.57 5.74 14.68
C THR A 352 -11.83 6.38 15.86
N ASN A 353 -11.83 5.71 17.00
CA ASN A 353 -11.00 6.10 18.14
C ASN A 353 -9.50 6.15 17.76
N PRO A 354 -8.78 7.26 18.00
CA PRO A 354 -7.40 7.45 17.54
C PRO A 354 -6.41 6.44 18.14
N TYR A 355 -6.67 5.91 19.35
CA TYR A 355 -5.82 4.87 19.96
C TYR A 355 -5.99 3.52 19.25
N LEU A 356 -7.21 3.16 18.86
CA LEU A 356 -7.48 1.95 18.08
C LEU A 356 -6.86 2.07 16.68
N LEU A 357 -6.98 3.23 16.03
CA LEU A 357 -6.36 3.49 14.74
C LEU A 357 -4.82 3.43 14.80
N ALA A 358 -4.21 4.02 15.85
CA ALA A 358 -2.76 3.92 16.06
C ALA A 358 -2.32 2.45 16.26
N LEU A 359 -3.08 1.67 17.03
CA LEU A 359 -2.80 0.26 17.25
C LEU A 359 -2.91 -0.57 15.95
N THR A 360 -3.95 -0.36 15.14
CA THR A 360 -4.09 -1.09 13.86
C THR A 360 -2.99 -0.74 12.86
N ILE A 361 -2.51 0.52 12.85
CA ILE A 361 -1.34 0.92 12.07
C ILE A 361 -0.07 0.21 12.57
N ILE A 362 0.19 0.21 13.88
CA ILE A 362 1.37 -0.45 14.48
C ILE A 362 1.36 -1.95 14.18
N VAL A 363 0.25 -2.65 14.48
CA VAL A 363 0.10 -4.09 14.23
C VAL A 363 0.30 -4.42 12.75
N SER A 364 -0.23 -3.59 11.84
CA SER A 364 -0.04 -3.78 10.41
C SER A 364 1.42 -3.60 9.97
N ILE A 365 2.12 -2.58 10.48
CA ILE A 365 3.54 -2.35 10.16
C ILE A 365 4.38 -3.54 10.66
N VAL A 366 4.14 -3.99 11.89
CA VAL A 366 4.83 -5.14 12.48
C VAL A 366 4.57 -6.42 11.67
N HIS A 367 3.34 -6.66 11.24
CA HIS A 367 2.98 -7.78 10.38
C HIS A 367 3.75 -7.76 9.05
N SER A 368 3.71 -6.64 8.30
CA SER A 368 4.45 -6.50 7.04
C SER A 368 5.98 -6.61 7.20
N VAL A 369 6.53 -6.16 8.35
CA VAL A 369 7.96 -6.34 8.66
C VAL A 369 8.28 -7.82 8.91
N PHE A 370 7.45 -8.56 9.63
CA PHE A 370 7.66 -9.98 9.87
C PHE A 370 7.50 -10.83 8.60
N GLU A 371 6.51 -10.53 7.74
CA GLU A 371 6.39 -11.15 6.42
C GLU A 371 7.65 -10.91 5.57
N PHE A 372 8.12 -9.65 5.49
CA PHE A 372 9.34 -9.32 4.75
C PHE A 372 10.58 -10.04 5.31
N LEU A 373 10.73 -10.12 6.63
CA LEU A 373 11.83 -10.86 7.26
C LEU A 373 11.75 -12.36 7.00
N ALA A 374 10.55 -12.94 6.98
CA ALA A 374 10.33 -14.34 6.61
C ALA A 374 10.76 -14.60 5.16
N PHE A 375 10.28 -13.81 4.20
CA PHE A 375 10.69 -13.93 2.79
C PHE A 375 12.20 -13.72 2.61
N LYS A 376 12.79 -12.73 3.29
CA LYS A 376 14.24 -12.49 3.25
C LYS A 376 15.03 -13.70 3.76
N ASN A 377 14.62 -14.28 4.89
CA ASN A 377 15.29 -15.44 5.48
C ASN A 377 15.21 -16.67 4.57
N ASP A 378 14.02 -16.94 4.02
CA ASP A 378 13.75 -18.05 3.12
C ASP A 378 14.55 -17.92 1.80
N ILE A 379 14.49 -16.77 1.13
CA ILE A 379 15.32 -16.51 -0.07
C ILE A 379 16.81 -16.64 0.25
N GLN A 380 17.28 -16.12 1.39
CA GLN A 380 18.69 -16.24 1.81
C GLN A 380 19.09 -17.71 2.05
N PHE A 381 18.23 -18.51 2.68
CA PHE A 381 18.45 -19.93 2.92
C PHE A 381 18.57 -20.72 1.61
N TRP A 382 17.67 -20.51 0.66
CA TRP A 382 17.68 -21.19 -0.64
C TRP A 382 18.78 -20.70 -1.58
N ASN A 383 19.23 -19.45 -1.48
CA ASN A 383 20.29 -18.91 -2.33
C ASN A 383 21.71 -19.22 -1.80
N SER A 384 21.87 -19.48 -0.50
CA SER A 384 23.18 -19.76 0.11
C SER A 384 23.55 -21.25 0.15
N ARG A 385 22.59 -22.16 -0.03
CA ARG A 385 22.81 -23.60 0.06
C ARG A 385 23.44 -24.18 -1.21
N GLN A 386 24.62 -24.80 -1.07
CA GLN A 386 25.32 -25.49 -2.16
C GLN A 386 25.01 -27.00 -2.22
N SER A 387 24.56 -27.60 -1.12
CA SER A 387 24.13 -28.99 -1.05
C SER A 387 22.69 -29.11 -0.57
N LEU A 388 21.92 -29.99 -1.23
CA LEU A 388 20.52 -30.30 -0.92
C LEU A 388 20.37 -31.46 0.08
N GLU A 389 21.48 -31.96 0.63
CA GLU A 389 21.47 -33.04 1.63
C GLU A 389 20.66 -32.64 2.86
N GLY A 390 19.68 -33.47 3.21
CA GLY A 390 18.74 -33.23 4.31
C GLY A 390 17.43 -32.51 3.92
N LEU A 391 17.24 -32.10 2.66
CA LEU A 391 15.94 -31.63 2.17
C LEU A 391 15.20 -32.74 1.40
N SER A 392 13.89 -32.87 1.63
CA SER A 392 13.03 -33.72 0.82
C SER A 392 12.49 -32.95 -0.38
N VAL A 393 12.90 -33.32 -1.59
CA VAL A 393 12.35 -32.75 -2.84
C VAL A 393 10.81 -32.84 -2.86
N ARG A 394 10.25 -33.94 -2.35
CA ARG A 394 8.79 -34.15 -2.29
C ARG A 394 8.09 -33.17 -1.36
N SER A 395 8.72 -32.75 -0.24
CA SER A 395 8.11 -31.75 0.65
C SER A 395 8.16 -30.35 0.06
N VAL A 396 9.13 -30.03 -0.81
CA VAL A 396 9.16 -28.76 -1.55
C VAL A 396 7.97 -28.66 -2.50
N PHE A 397 7.76 -29.68 -3.35
CA PHE A 397 6.59 -29.71 -4.25
C PHE A 397 5.26 -29.68 -3.50
N PHE A 398 5.14 -30.41 -2.39
CA PHE A 398 3.94 -30.39 -1.55
C PHE A 398 3.72 -29.01 -0.90
N GLY A 399 4.79 -28.32 -0.48
CA GLY A 399 4.74 -26.95 0.02
C GLY A 399 4.18 -25.97 -1.02
N VAL A 400 4.68 -26.02 -2.26
CA VAL A 400 4.17 -25.16 -3.35
C VAL A 400 2.68 -25.40 -3.61
N PHE A 401 2.24 -26.67 -3.62
CA PHE A 401 0.83 -27.02 -3.76
C PHE A 401 -0.03 -26.47 -2.61
N GLN A 402 0.44 -26.61 -1.36
CA GLN A 402 -0.23 -26.03 -0.19
C GLN A 402 -0.34 -24.49 -0.30
N SER A 403 0.76 -23.80 -0.62
CA SER A 403 0.78 -22.34 -0.78
C SER A 403 -0.18 -21.88 -1.88
N PHE A 404 -0.30 -22.64 -2.98
CA PHE A 404 -1.25 -22.35 -4.05
C PHE A 404 -2.72 -22.54 -3.61
N VAL A 405 -3.03 -23.57 -2.82
CA VAL A 405 -4.38 -23.76 -2.25
C VAL A 405 -4.72 -22.63 -1.26
N VAL A 406 -3.77 -22.18 -0.45
CA VAL A 406 -3.94 -21.03 0.47
C VAL A 406 -4.18 -19.74 -0.32
N LEU A 407 -3.44 -19.52 -1.42
CA LEU A 407 -3.69 -18.39 -2.32
C LEU A 407 -5.11 -18.43 -2.89
N LEU A 408 -5.57 -19.58 -3.42
CA LEU A 408 -6.94 -19.71 -3.95
C LEU A 408 -8.00 -19.42 -2.89
N TYR A 409 -7.82 -19.92 -1.65
CA TYR A 409 -8.72 -19.63 -0.55
C TYR A 409 -8.77 -18.12 -0.21
N ILE A 410 -7.63 -17.43 -0.25
CA ILE A 410 -7.52 -15.98 0.01
C ILE A 410 -8.01 -15.13 -1.18
N LEU A 411 -8.10 -15.71 -2.39
CA LEU A 411 -8.73 -15.09 -3.56
C LEU A 411 -10.26 -15.25 -3.56
N ASP A 412 -10.77 -16.35 -3.01
CA ASP A 412 -12.21 -16.67 -2.91
C ASP A 412 -12.90 -15.94 -1.74
N ASN A 413 -12.18 -15.73 -0.64
CA ASN A 413 -12.63 -14.87 0.46
C ASN A 413 -12.19 -13.43 0.21
N GLU A 414 -13.07 -12.44 0.43
CA GLU A 414 -12.80 -10.99 0.29
C GLU A 414 -11.76 -10.48 1.32
N THR A 415 -10.53 -10.93 1.17
CA THR A 415 -9.44 -10.76 2.13
C THR A 415 -8.69 -9.46 1.87
N ASN A 416 -8.01 -8.97 2.89
CA ASN A 416 -7.11 -7.82 2.78
C ASN A 416 -6.09 -8.02 1.64
N PHE A 417 -6.10 -7.14 0.63
CA PHE A 417 -5.22 -7.21 -0.55
C PHE A 417 -3.72 -7.32 -0.20
N VAL A 418 -3.28 -6.72 0.92
CA VAL A 418 -1.88 -6.81 1.35
C VAL A 418 -1.48 -8.27 1.60
N VAL A 419 -2.39 -9.03 2.24
CA VAL A 419 -2.23 -10.46 2.52
C VAL A 419 -2.37 -11.27 1.22
N GLN A 420 -3.29 -10.90 0.33
CA GLN A 420 -3.43 -11.51 -0.99
C GLN A 420 -2.12 -11.39 -1.81
N VAL A 421 -1.48 -10.21 -1.82
CA VAL A 421 -0.22 -9.97 -2.52
C VAL A 421 0.97 -10.58 -1.80
N SER A 422 1.04 -10.54 -0.46
CA SER A 422 2.14 -11.19 0.27
C SER A 422 2.13 -12.71 0.04
N VAL A 423 0.95 -13.34 0.10
CA VAL A 423 0.78 -14.77 -0.21
C VAL A 423 1.05 -15.07 -1.68
N PHE A 424 0.62 -14.23 -2.62
CA PHE A 424 0.95 -14.39 -4.04
C PHE A 424 2.47 -14.34 -4.30
N ILE A 425 3.18 -13.39 -3.68
CA ILE A 425 4.65 -13.31 -3.72
C ILE A 425 5.27 -14.56 -3.08
N GLY A 426 4.69 -15.07 -1.99
CA GLY A 426 5.07 -16.35 -1.37
C GLY A 426 4.99 -17.52 -2.36
N VAL A 427 3.89 -17.65 -3.10
CA VAL A 427 3.74 -18.68 -4.15
C VAL A 427 4.78 -18.52 -5.27
N LEU A 428 5.12 -17.29 -5.68
CA LEU A 428 6.18 -17.05 -6.66
C LEU A 428 7.58 -17.45 -6.13
N ILE A 429 7.87 -17.18 -4.86
CA ILE A 429 9.11 -17.62 -4.20
C ILE A 429 9.15 -19.15 -4.10
N ASP A 430 8.04 -19.79 -3.76
CA ASP A 430 7.91 -21.25 -3.73
C ASP A 430 8.10 -21.90 -5.11
N LEU A 431 7.51 -21.34 -6.16
CA LEU A 431 7.76 -21.77 -7.55
C LEU A 431 9.23 -21.60 -7.96
N TRP A 432 9.90 -20.52 -7.51
CA TRP A 432 11.33 -20.34 -7.74
C TRP A 432 12.19 -21.42 -7.04
N LYS A 433 11.83 -21.88 -5.83
CA LYS A 433 12.52 -22.99 -5.15
C LYS A 433 12.52 -24.27 -5.99
N ILE A 434 11.44 -24.57 -6.70
CA ILE A 434 11.37 -25.74 -7.61
C ILE A 434 12.50 -25.67 -8.64
N THR A 435 12.75 -24.49 -9.24
CA THR A 435 13.82 -24.32 -10.24
C THR A 435 15.22 -24.59 -9.68
N LYS A 436 15.44 -24.32 -8.38
CA LYS A 436 16.70 -24.60 -7.68
C LYS A 436 16.89 -26.09 -7.33
N VAL A 437 15.80 -26.84 -7.17
CA VAL A 437 15.84 -28.26 -6.80
C VAL A 437 15.87 -29.17 -8.04
N MET A 438 15.42 -28.68 -9.20
CA MET A 438 15.32 -29.44 -10.46
C MET A 438 16.60 -29.47 -11.31
N ASP A 439 17.79 -29.32 -10.72
CA ASP A 439 19.06 -29.37 -11.43
C ASP A 439 19.49 -30.82 -11.78
N VAL A 440 18.69 -31.47 -12.64
CA VAL A 440 18.86 -32.87 -13.05
C VAL A 440 20.00 -32.98 -14.06
N ARG A 441 21.23 -33.15 -13.57
CA ARG A 441 22.38 -33.51 -14.43
C ARG A 441 22.25 -34.95 -14.92
N VAL A 442 21.65 -35.12 -16.10
CA VAL A 442 21.67 -36.38 -16.84
C VAL A 442 23.10 -36.67 -17.32
N ARG A 443 23.86 -37.49 -16.59
CA ARG A 443 25.16 -38.01 -17.06
C ARG A 443 24.94 -39.15 -18.07
N THR A 444 24.65 -38.80 -19.31
CA THR A 444 24.69 -39.77 -20.42
C THR A 444 26.15 -40.06 -20.81
N LYS A 445 26.61 -41.29 -20.57
CA LYS A 445 27.84 -41.95 -21.11
C LYS A 445 29.11 -41.09 -21.25
N GLY A 446 30.12 -41.35 -20.43
CA GLY A 446 31.49 -40.87 -20.70
C GLY A 446 32.55 -41.42 -19.74
N ILE A 447 33.39 -42.31 -20.28
CA ILE A 447 34.82 -42.57 -19.96
C ILE A 447 35.28 -42.14 -18.54
N PHE A 448 35.56 -43.11 -17.68
CA PHE A 448 36.15 -42.86 -16.37
C PHE A 448 37.67 -42.64 -16.47
N ALA A 449 38.13 -41.45 -16.08
CA ALA A 449 39.51 -41.23 -15.66
C ALA A 449 39.72 -41.87 -14.27
N PRO A 450 40.96 -42.23 -13.87
CA PRO A 450 41.24 -42.83 -12.57
C PRO A 450 41.13 -41.79 -11.44
N GLY A 451 39.93 -41.66 -10.87
CA GLY A 451 39.65 -40.80 -9.73
C GLY A 451 38.14 -40.53 -9.58
N GLU A 452 37.63 -40.74 -8.37
CA GLU A 452 36.25 -40.43 -7.93
C GLU A 452 35.09 -41.25 -8.57
N PHE A 453 34.69 -42.32 -7.88
CA PHE A 453 33.38 -42.94 -8.03
C PHE A 453 32.43 -42.51 -6.90
N LEU A 454 31.28 -41.96 -7.27
CA LEU A 454 30.16 -41.66 -6.36
C LEU A 454 28.87 -42.10 -7.08
N GLY A 455 28.17 -43.08 -6.50
CA GLY A 455 27.01 -43.74 -7.10
C GLY A 455 26.11 -44.38 -6.02
N HIS A 456 24.79 -44.34 -6.21
CA HIS A 456 23.84 -44.37 -5.11
C HIS A 456 23.29 -45.76 -4.72
N THR A 457 23.26 -45.99 -3.40
CA THR A 457 22.24 -46.72 -2.58
C THR A 457 21.87 -48.18 -2.89
N TRP A 458 22.05 -49.04 -1.88
CA TRP A 458 21.07 -50.04 -1.43
C TRP A 458 21.14 -50.23 0.10
N GLY A 459 20.01 -50.62 0.71
CA GLY A 459 19.96 -51.49 1.90
C GLY A 459 20.48 -50.99 3.25
N ARG A 460 19.59 -50.84 4.25
CA ARG A 460 19.95 -50.61 5.66
C ARG A 460 20.45 -51.93 6.29
N GLY A 461 21.70 -51.99 6.77
CA GLY A 461 22.28 -53.22 7.34
C GLY A 461 23.54 -53.00 8.19
N THR A 462 23.50 -53.54 9.40
CA THR A 462 24.51 -53.50 10.49
C THR A 462 25.97 -53.79 10.11
N GLY A 463 26.89 -52.91 10.55
CA GLY A 463 28.09 -53.31 11.31
C GLY A 463 29.23 -54.10 10.64
N ASN A 464 30.08 -53.39 9.88
CA ASN A 464 31.55 -53.58 9.72
C ASN A 464 32.19 -54.95 9.36
N LYS A 465 33.19 -54.85 8.46
CA LYS A 465 34.16 -55.88 7.98
C LYS A 465 33.74 -56.80 6.83
N ASP A 466 32.56 -56.61 6.25
CA ASP A 466 31.97 -57.59 5.33
C ASP A 466 31.84 -57.10 3.86
N ILE A 467 32.87 -56.45 3.32
CA ILE A 467 32.83 -55.99 1.93
C ILE A 467 34.24 -55.92 1.32
N SER A 468 34.35 -56.28 0.04
CA SER A 468 35.56 -56.14 -0.77
C SER A 468 35.20 -55.62 -2.17
N VAL A 469 36.11 -54.86 -2.78
CA VAL A 469 35.99 -54.42 -4.18
C VAL A 469 36.89 -55.32 -5.01
N VAL A 470 36.30 -56.04 -5.96
CA VAL A 470 36.97 -57.09 -6.74
C VAL A 470 37.04 -56.65 -8.21
N PHE A 471 38.24 -56.74 -8.78
CA PHE A 471 38.55 -56.53 -10.19
C PHE A 471 38.77 -57.91 -10.80
N SER A 472 38.08 -58.26 -11.89
CA SER A 472 38.19 -59.59 -12.49
C SER A 472 38.16 -59.58 -14.02
N ARG A 473 38.96 -60.47 -14.60
CA ARG A 473 38.96 -60.87 -16.02
C ARG A 473 39.05 -62.40 -16.06
N ALA A 474 38.79 -63.02 -17.21
CA ALA A 474 38.64 -64.48 -17.33
C ALA A 474 39.75 -65.37 -16.70
N SER A 475 40.98 -64.85 -16.54
CA SER A 475 42.12 -65.54 -15.92
C SER A 475 42.62 -64.92 -14.61
N TRP A 476 42.07 -63.78 -14.16
CA TRP A 476 42.68 -62.94 -13.12
C TRP A 476 41.64 -62.33 -12.16
N GLU A 477 42.00 -62.28 -10.87
CA GLU A 477 41.28 -61.55 -9.83
C GLU A 477 42.25 -60.68 -9.02
N GLY A 478 41.94 -59.39 -8.88
CA GLY A 478 42.64 -58.45 -7.99
C GLY A 478 41.67 -57.79 -7.02
N ARG A 479 42.08 -57.60 -5.77
CA ARG A 479 41.26 -56.97 -4.72
C ARG A 479 41.80 -55.59 -4.38
N ALA A 480 40.93 -54.59 -4.30
CA ALA A 480 41.33 -53.23 -3.96
C ALA A 480 41.77 -53.12 -2.50
N ASP A 481 42.75 -52.24 -2.24
CA ASP A 481 43.25 -51.95 -0.90
C ASP A 481 42.54 -50.72 -0.31
N PHE A 482 41.91 -50.89 0.86
CA PHE A 482 41.26 -49.83 1.63
C PHE A 482 41.08 -50.24 3.09
N SER A 483 41.03 -49.24 3.98
CA SER A 483 40.79 -49.44 5.41
C SER A 483 39.33 -49.17 5.79
N GLN A 484 38.94 -49.52 7.02
CA GLN A 484 37.60 -49.22 7.53
C GLN A 484 37.32 -47.69 7.63
N ALA A 485 38.35 -46.85 7.71
CA ALA A 485 38.19 -45.39 7.74
C ALA A 485 37.80 -44.83 6.36
N ASP A 486 38.14 -45.55 5.28
CA ASP A 486 37.88 -45.16 3.90
C ASP A 486 36.45 -45.52 3.44
N VAL A 487 35.69 -46.25 4.27
CA VAL A 487 34.27 -46.57 4.07
C VAL A 487 33.41 -45.47 4.67
N HIS A 488 33.10 -44.44 3.88
CA HIS A 488 32.31 -43.30 4.35
C HIS A 488 30.84 -43.69 4.58
N ARG A 489 30.44 -43.80 5.85
CA ARG A 489 29.05 -43.98 6.33
C ARG A 489 28.27 -45.10 5.62
N GLN A 490 28.95 -46.17 5.22
CA GLN A 490 28.39 -47.32 4.48
C GLN A 490 27.79 -46.98 3.10
N ILE A 491 28.08 -45.80 2.52
CA ILE A 491 27.52 -45.34 1.24
C ILE A 491 28.57 -45.05 0.15
N ALA A 492 29.84 -44.93 0.52
CA ALA A 492 30.95 -44.79 -0.41
C ALA A 492 32.19 -45.52 0.14
N ILE A 493 33.06 -45.99 -0.75
CA ILE A 493 34.33 -46.62 -0.43
C ILE A 493 35.41 -45.89 -1.24
N VAL A 494 36.38 -45.29 -0.54
CA VAL A 494 37.63 -44.84 -1.16
C VAL A 494 38.60 -46.01 -1.13
N PHE A 495 39.22 -46.35 -2.27
CA PHE A 495 40.13 -47.48 -2.37
C PHE A 495 41.24 -47.23 -3.38
N LYS A 496 42.35 -47.96 -3.23
CA LYS A 496 43.42 -48.03 -4.23
C LYS A 496 43.14 -49.19 -5.18
N THR A 497 43.14 -48.89 -6.48
CA THR A 497 43.05 -49.92 -7.53
C THR A 497 44.22 -50.89 -7.42
N PRO A 498 44.00 -52.21 -7.48
CA PRO A 498 45.10 -53.18 -7.48
C PRO A 498 45.96 -53.02 -8.75
N PRO A 499 47.23 -53.46 -8.73
CA PRO A 499 47.98 -53.67 -9.97
C PRO A 499 47.31 -54.74 -10.83
N TYR A 500 47.30 -54.57 -12.16
CA TYR A 500 46.88 -55.62 -13.08
C TYR A 500 47.91 -56.76 -13.12
N GLU A 501 47.51 -57.93 -13.64
CA GLU A 501 48.36 -59.13 -13.78
C GLU A 501 49.67 -58.85 -14.53
N ASP A 502 49.55 -58.08 -15.61
CA ASP A 502 50.65 -57.58 -16.42
C ASP A 502 50.80 -56.07 -16.18
N LEU A 503 52.02 -55.62 -15.84
CA LEU A 503 52.32 -54.22 -15.59
C LEU A 503 52.84 -53.48 -16.83
N GLU A 504 53.11 -54.20 -17.93
CA GLU A 504 53.70 -53.68 -19.17
C GLU A 504 52.73 -53.82 -20.36
N ILE A 505 51.42 -53.71 -20.11
CA ILE A 505 50.39 -53.72 -21.17
C ILE A 505 50.65 -52.59 -22.18
N VAL A 506 50.64 -52.94 -23.47
CA VAL A 506 50.88 -52.01 -24.59
C VAL A 506 49.57 -51.34 -25.06
N GLU A 507 48.42 -51.98 -24.82
CA GLU A 507 47.09 -51.48 -25.15
C GLU A 507 46.18 -51.46 -23.90
N PRO A 508 45.15 -50.59 -23.86
CA PRO A 508 44.21 -50.54 -22.73
C PRO A 508 43.44 -51.87 -22.52
N VAL A 509 43.36 -52.31 -21.26
CA VAL A 509 42.73 -53.59 -20.89
C VAL A 509 41.48 -53.36 -20.05
N THR A 510 40.32 -53.76 -20.57
CA THR A 510 39.06 -53.72 -19.82
C THR A 510 38.87 -54.98 -18.95
N VAL A 511 38.52 -54.76 -17.69
CA VAL A 511 38.15 -55.74 -16.67
C VAL A 511 36.78 -55.39 -16.08
N ASN A 512 36.17 -56.31 -15.34
CA ASN A 512 34.96 -56.06 -14.58
C ASN A 512 35.29 -55.71 -13.12
N VAL A 513 34.52 -54.79 -12.53
CA VAL A 513 34.63 -54.40 -11.11
C VAL A 513 33.28 -54.57 -10.44
N PHE A 514 33.26 -55.25 -9.30
CA PHE A 514 32.06 -55.47 -8.51
C PHE A 514 32.37 -55.46 -7.01
N LEU A 515 31.32 -55.26 -6.22
CA LEU A 515 31.38 -55.45 -4.77
C LEU A 515 31.11 -56.92 -4.46
N GLN A 516 31.96 -57.55 -3.64
CA GLN A 516 31.75 -58.88 -3.09
C GLN A 516 31.67 -58.81 -1.57
N ARG A 517 30.55 -59.29 -1.02
CA ARG A 517 30.37 -59.51 0.42
C ARG A 517 31.17 -60.74 0.87
N LEU A 518 31.86 -60.65 2.00
CA LEU A 518 32.83 -61.66 2.44
C LEU A 518 32.19 -62.82 3.23
N THR A 519 31.00 -62.63 3.81
CA THR A 519 30.28 -63.64 4.59
C THR A 519 29.59 -64.70 3.73
N ASP A 520 28.99 -64.30 2.60
CA ASP A 520 28.18 -65.18 1.74
C ASP A 520 28.66 -65.20 0.27
N GLY A 521 29.70 -64.44 -0.07
CA GLY A 521 30.27 -64.38 -1.42
C GLY A 521 29.40 -63.67 -2.46
N VAL A 522 28.27 -63.06 -2.06
CA VAL A 522 27.34 -62.42 -2.99
C VAL A 522 27.99 -61.20 -3.65
N CYS A 523 27.88 -61.14 -4.97
CA CYS A 523 28.46 -60.10 -5.81
C CYS A 523 27.39 -59.12 -6.32
N SER A 524 27.77 -57.86 -6.53
CA SER A 524 26.97 -56.88 -7.27
C SER A 524 27.01 -57.12 -8.79
N GLU A 525 26.13 -56.45 -9.52
CA GLU A 525 26.29 -56.28 -10.98
C GLU A 525 27.70 -55.72 -11.31
N PRO A 526 28.37 -56.25 -12.34
CA PRO A 526 29.71 -55.82 -12.72
C PRO A 526 29.70 -54.51 -13.53
N LEU A 527 30.65 -53.62 -13.22
CA LEU A 527 30.91 -52.39 -13.95
C LEU A 527 32.23 -52.51 -14.74
N PRO A 528 32.32 -52.04 -15.99
CA PRO A 528 33.57 -52.07 -16.75
C PRO A 528 34.57 -51.03 -16.23
N PHE A 529 35.82 -51.45 -16.06
CA PHE A 529 36.98 -50.62 -15.70
C PHE A 529 38.12 -50.89 -16.68
N THR A 530 38.94 -49.88 -17.01
CA THR A 530 40.01 -50.02 -18.00
C THR A 530 41.36 -49.65 -17.41
N TYR A 531 42.30 -50.61 -17.38
CA TYR A 531 43.71 -50.34 -17.13
C TYR A 531 44.36 -49.72 -18.37
N LEU A 532 45.29 -48.79 -18.17
CA LEU A 532 46.01 -48.08 -19.23
C LEU A 532 47.48 -48.51 -19.26
N PRO A 533 48.13 -48.52 -20.45
CA PRO A 533 49.57 -48.66 -20.58
C PRO A 533 50.36 -47.71 -19.69
N ARG A 534 51.52 -48.16 -19.22
CA ARG A 534 52.44 -47.32 -18.47
C ARG A 534 53.21 -46.42 -19.43
N ASP A 535 53.00 -45.10 -19.33
CA ASP A 535 53.77 -44.13 -20.13
C ASP A 535 55.27 -44.27 -19.86
N HIS A 536 56.02 -44.74 -20.86
CA HIS A 536 57.48 -44.62 -20.90
C HIS A 536 57.89 -43.19 -21.30
N GLY A 537 57.45 -42.23 -20.48
CA GLY A 537 57.77 -40.80 -20.61
C GLY A 537 59.26 -40.56 -20.34
N ASN A 538 60.01 -40.31 -21.41
CA ASN A 538 61.43 -39.96 -21.40
C ASN A 538 61.70 -38.73 -20.52
N HIS A 539 62.17 -38.91 -19.28
CA HIS A 539 62.66 -37.83 -18.43
C HIS A 539 64.04 -37.35 -18.89
N GLY A 540 64.06 -36.64 -20.02
CA GLY A 540 65.20 -35.83 -20.45
C GLY A 540 65.40 -34.67 -19.49
N ASN A 541 66.42 -34.75 -18.65
CA ASN A 541 66.81 -33.72 -17.70
C ASN A 541 67.49 -32.53 -18.41
N PRO A 542 66.97 -31.29 -18.32
CA PRO A 542 67.71 -30.10 -18.73
C PRO A 542 68.58 -29.62 -17.57
N GLY A 543 69.90 -29.69 -17.76
CA GLY A 543 70.89 -28.93 -16.98
C GLY A 543 71.18 -27.57 -17.59
#